data_AF-A0A9X1ADG7-F1
#
_entry.id   AF-A0A9X1ADG7-F1
#
_cell.length_a   1.000
_cell.length_b   1.000
_cell.length_c   1.000
_cell.angle_alpha   90.00
_cell.angle_beta   90.00
_cell.angle_gamma   90.00
#
_symmetry.space_group_name_H-M   'P 1'
#
loop_
_entity.id
_entity.type
_entity.pdbx_description
1 polymer ?
#
loop_
_entity_poly.entity_id
_entity_poly.type
_entity_poly.pdbx_seq_one_letter_code
_entity_poly.pdbx_strand_id
1 'polypeptide(L)'
;MRIGSILGIWIFTLGSAGATSRLERAVEQGLPITLVQARTCKQVSSCAEAVELWCGGYRRADADNDGIPCENVCPTKELVDELRQQIGC
;
A
#
# COMPACT_ATOMS: atom_id res chain seq x y z
N MET A 1 38.75 23.53 43.26
CA MET A 1 39.14 22.93 44.55
C MET A 1 38.99 21.42 44.41
N ARG A 2 40.02 20.67 44.78
CA ARG A 2 40.17 19.19 44.80
C ARG A 2 38.88 18.52 45.35
N ILE A 3 38.50 17.30 45.02
CA ILE A 3 39.17 16.03 45.36
C ILE A 3 38.43 14.91 44.60
N GLY A 4 39.16 14.07 43.86
CA GLY A 4 38.66 12.76 43.46
C GLY A 4 38.86 11.74 44.58
N SER A 5 37.94 10.80 44.73
CA SER A 5 38.15 9.56 45.47
C SER A 5 37.35 8.43 44.82
N ILE A 6 38.08 7.60 44.11
CA ILE A 6 37.69 6.28 43.60
C ILE A 6 37.92 5.31 44.76
N LEU A 7 36.91 4.58 45.22
CA LEU A 7 36.94 3.35 46.04
C LEU A 7 35.48 3.12 46.47
N GLY A 8 34.68 2.16 46.00
CA GLY A 8 34.95 0.79 45.60
C GLY A 8 33.95 -0.07 46.36
N ILE A 9 32.77 -0.36 45.76
CA ILE A 9 31.89 -1.45 46.21
C ILE A 9 31.44 -2.21 44.96
N TRP A 10 32.03 -3.39 44.80
CA TRP A 10 31.59 -4.47 43.94
C TRP A 10 30.39 -5.17 44.62
N ILE A 11 29.38 -5.56 43.83
CA ILE A 11 28.46 -6.72 43.96
C ILE A 11 27.24 -6.44 43.05
N PHE A 12 27.19 -7.10 41.88
CA PHE A 12 26.21 -8.15 41.53
C PHE A 12 24.74 -7.69 41.74
N THR A 13 23.89 -7.62 40.72
CA THR A 13 23.47 -8.73 39.86
C THR A 13 22.90 -8.26 38.53
N LEU A 14 23.28 -8.95 37.46
CA LEU A 14 22.55 -9.02 36.19
C LEU A 14 21.13 -9.55 36.47
N GLY A 15 20.11 -8.70 36.35
CA GLY A 15 18.70 -9.07 36.43
C GLY A 15 18.05 -9.08 35.05
N SER A 16 18.16 -10.20 34.34
CA SER A 16 17.49 -10.47 33.07
C SER A 16 16.11 -11.06 33.33
N ALA A 17 15.01 -10.33 33.09
CA ALA A 17 13.68 -10.90 32.85
C ALA A 17 12.73 -9.86 32.25
N GLY A 18 12.42 -9.99 30.96
CA GLY A 18 11.38 -9.17 30.31
C GLY A 18 11.37 -9.20 28.78
N ALA A 19 11.80 -10.30 28.15
CA ALA A 19 11.80 -10.44 26.68
C ALA A 19 10.55 -11.13 26.12
N THR A 20 9.50 -11.33 26.92
CA THR A 20 8.28 -12.06 26.48
C THR A 20 7.07 -11.17 26.20
N SER A 21 7.15 -9.85 26.37
CA SER A 21 5.95 -8.99 26.32
C SER A 21 5.70 -8.27 24.99
N ARG A 22 6.56 -8.44 23.98
CA ARG A 22 6.44 -7.68 22.72
C ARG A 22 5.55 -8.37 21.67
N LEU A 23 5.51 -9.70 21.61
CA LEU A 23 4.68 -10.40 20.64
C LEU A 23 3.18 -10.30 20.97
N GLU A 24 2.81 -10.39 22.25
CA GLU A 24 1.40 -10.40 22.65
C GLU A 24 0.69 -9.04 22.46
N ARG A 25 1.42 -7.93 22.45
CA ARG A 25 0.84 -6.59 22.21
C ARG A 25 0.40 -6.32 20.76
N ALA A 26 0.79 -7.14 19.79
CA ALA A 26 0.44 -6.91 18.39
C ALA A 26 -0.98 -7.38 18.02
N VAL A 27 -1.54 -8.34 18.76
CA VAL A 27 -2.89 -8.89 18.48
C VAL A 27 -4.00 -7.93 18.92
N GLU A 28 -3.77 -7.13 19.96
CA GLU A 28 -4.78 -6.22 20.52
C GLU A 28 -4.97 -4.91 19.72
N GLN A 29 -4.14 -4.68 18.70
CA GLN A 29 -4.16 -3.44 17.91
C GLN A 29 -5.06 -3.49 16.67
N GLY A 30 -5.85 -4.56 16.49
CA GLY A 30 -7.04 -4.62 15.62
C GLY A 30 -6.97 -3.82 14.31
N LEU A 31 -5.84 -3.88 13.59
CA LEU A 31 -5.64 -3.04 12.41
C LEU A 31 -6.65 -3.48 11.34
N PRO A 32 -7.52 -2.59 10.83
CA PRO A 32 -8.47 -2.96 9.81
C PRO A 32 -7.70 -3.31 8.53
N ILE A 33 -7.53 -4.61 8.27
CA ILE A 33 -7.03 -5.12 7.00
C ILE A 33 -8.12 -4.83 5.97
N THR A 34 -7.95 -3.74 5.23
CA THR A 34 -8.85 -3.39 4.14
C THR A 34 -8.37 -4.15 2.91
N LEU A 35 -9.08 -5.20 2.53
CA LEU A 35 -8.79 -5.97 1.33
C LEU A 35 -9.22 -5.16 0.10
N VAL A 36 -8.27 -4.48 -0.54
CA VAL A 36 -8.51 -3.86 -1.86
C VAL A 36 -8.42 -4.98 -2.91
N GLN A 37 -9.57 -5.45 -3.41
CA GLN A 37 -9.58 -6.32 -4.58
C GLN A 37 -9.24 -5.46 -5.80
N ALA A 38 -8.04 -5.62 -6.35
CA ALA A 38 -7.66 -4.97 -7.60
C ALA A 38 -8.60 -5.45 -8.71
N ARG A 39 -9.39 -4.53 -9.29
CA ARG A 39 -10.21 -4.85 -10.45
C ARG A 39 -9.30 -5.06 -11.67
N THR A 40 -9.69 -5.97 -12.54
CA THR A 40 -8.99 -6.29 -13.78
C THR A 40 -9.90 -6.01 -14.97
N CYS A 41 -9.34 -5.96 -16.18
CA CYS A 41 -10.10 -5.76 -17.41
C CYS A 41 -11.26 -6.78 -17.62
N LYS A 42 -11.20 -7.95 -16.96
CA LYS A 42 -12.28 -8.97 -17.04
C LYS A 42 -13.49 -8.65 -16.16
N GLN A 43 -13.35 -7.69 -15.24
CA GLN A 43 -14.37 -7.33 -14.25
C GLN A 43 -15.08 -6.01 -14.57
N VAL A 44 -14.59 -5.27 -15.57
CA VAL A 44 -15.23 -4.05 -16.09
C VAL A 44 -16.12 -4.43 -17.27
N SER A 45 -17.25 -3.75 -17.40
CA SER A 45 -18.27 -4.05 -18.41
C SER A 45 -18.44 -2.94 -19.45
N SER A 46 -17.83 -1.78 -19.20
CA SER A 46 -17.93 -0.60 -20.04
C SER A 46 -16.57 0.09 -20.21
N CYS A 47 -16.41 0.84 -21.30
CA CYS A 47 -15.18 1.61 -21.51
C CYS A 47 -14.97 2.67 -20.42
N ALA A 48 -16.02 3.29 -19.91
CA ALA A 48 -15.93 4.25 -18.80
C ALA A 48 -15.32 3.61 -17.53
N GLU A 49 -15.81 2.45 -17.11
CA GLU A 49 -15.23 1.71 -15.98
C GLU A 49 -13.77 1.29 -16.23
N ALA A 50 -13.42 0.96 -17.47
CA ALA A 50 -12.04 0.64 -17.84
C ALA A 50 -11.12 1.87 -17.74
N VAL A 51 -11.58 3.04 -18.17
CA VAL A 51 -10.84 4.30 -18.06
C VAL A 51 -10.68 4.69 -16.59
N GLU A 52 -11.73 4.61 -15.78
CA GLU A 52 -11.65 4.84 -14.33
C GLU A 52 -10.65 3.88 -13.65
N LEU A 53 -10.68 2.59 -14.03
CA LEU A 53 -9.74 1.59 -13.52
C LEU A 53 -8.30 1.93 -13.89
N TRP A 54 -8.07 2.35 -15.14
CA TRP A 54 -6.75 2.76 -15.62
C TRP A 54 -6.26 3.99 -14.89
N CYS A 55 -7.10 5.02 -14.77
CA CYS A 55 -6.81 6.25 -14.04
C CYS A 55 -6.62 6.03 -12.53
N GLY A 56 -7.25 5.00 -11.96
CA GLY A 56 -7.01 4.51 -10.61
C GLY A 56 -5.64 3.85 -10.39
N GLY A 57 -4.79 3.76 -11.43
CA GLY A 57 -3.42 3.27 -11.35
C GLY A 57 -3.22 1.84 -11.83
N TYR A 58 -4.25 1.19 -12.40
CA TYR A 58 -4.10 -0.13 -13.00
C TYR A 58 -3.38 -0.04 -14.35
N ARG A 59 -2.06 0.09 -14.31
CA ARG A 59 -1.21 0.26 -15.51
C ARG A 59 -1.38 -0.85 -16.56
N ARG A 60 -1.77 -2.05 -16.12
CA ARG A 60 -1.98 -3.21 -17.01
C ARG A 60 -3.33 -3.16 -17.75
N ALA A 61 -4.12 -2.09 -17.57
CA ALA A 61 -5.25 -1.80 -18.44
C ALA A 61 -4.80 -1.60 -19.89
N ASP A 62 -3.70 -0.89 -20.08
CA ASP A 62 -3.05 -0.59 -21.36
C ASP A 62 -1.65 -1.22 -21.34
N ALA A 63 -1.58 -2.53 -21.61
CA ALA A 63 -0.36 -3.31 -21.42
C ALA A 63 0.66 -3.09 -22.56
N ASP A 64 0.16 -2.75 -23.75
CA ASP A 64 0.88 -2.50 -24.98
C ASP A 64 1.16 -1.00 -25.22
N ASN A 65 0.60 -0.11 -24.40
CA ASN A 65 0.83 1.35 -24.40
C ASN A 65 0.38 2.04 -25.69
N ASP A 66 -0.69 1.54 -26.30
CA ASP A 66 -1.31 2.15 -27.47
C ASP A 66 -2.30 3.27 -27.09
N GLY A 67 -2.58 3.39 -25.78
CA GLY A 67 -3.51 4.36 -25.21
C GLY A 67 -4.96 3.88 -25.17
N ILE A 68 -5.23 2.59 -25.35
CA ILE A 68 -6.56 1.97 -25.29
C ILE A 68 -6.61 0.99 -24.10
N PRO A 69 -7.17 1.38 -22.95
CA PRO A 69 -7.30 0.48 -21.80
C PRO A 69 -8.36 -0.58 -22.05
N CYS A 70 -8.06 -1.82 -21.72
CA CYS A 70 -9.00 -2.94 -21.74
C CYS A 70 -9.82 -2.98 -23.05
N GLU A 71 -9.14 -3.13 -24.18
CA GLU A 71 -9.67 -3.23 -25.56
C GLU A 71 -10.92 -4.13 -25.76
N ASN A 72 -11.19 -5.06 -24.84
CA ASN A 72 -12.46 -5.80 -24.82
C ASN A 72 -13.71 -4.92 -24.65
N VAL A 73 -13.58 -3.75 -24.01
CA VAL A 73 -14.69 -2.81 -23.74
C VAL A 73 -14.47 -1.43 -24.35
N CYS A 74 -13.22 -1.03 -24.63
CA CYS A 74 -12.89 0.22 -25.31
C CYS A 74 -12.54 -0.03 -26.79
N PRO A 75 -13.43 0.32 -27.74
CA PRO A 75 -13.22 0.02 -29.16
C PRO A 75 -12.24 0.96 -29.86
N THR A 76 -12.06 2.21 -29.40
CA THR A 76 -11.20 3.19 -30.06
C THR A 76 -10.52 4.13 -29.08
N LYS A 77 -9.39 4.71 -29.50
CA LYS A 77 -8.63 5.70 -28.73
C LYS A 77 -9.40 7.01 -28.55
N GLU A 78 -10.16 7.44 -29.55
CA GLU A 78 -10.90 8.71 -29.49
C GLU A 78 -11.93 8.69 -28.36
N LEU A 79 -12.64 7.56 -28.18
CA LEU A 79 -13.59 7.38 -27.09
C LEU A 79 -12.88 7.43 -25.72
N VAL A 80 -11.72 6.80 -25.63
CA VAL A 80 -10.91 6.79 -24.41
C VAL A 80 -10.47 8.21 -24.06
N ASP A 81 -9.95 8.96 -25.03
CA ASP A 81 -9.50 10.34 -24.84
C ASP A 81 -10.67 11.27 -24.45
N GLU A 82 -11.86 11.05 -25.00
CA GLU A 82 -13.07 11.77 -24.60
C GLU A 82 -13.46 11.44 -23.14
N LEU A 83 -13.53 10.16 -22.78
CA LEU A 83 -13.86 9.72 -21.42
C LEU A 83 -12.85 10.23 -20.39
N ARG A 84 -11.57 10.25 -20.75
CA ARG A 84 -10.49 10.83 -19.93
C ARG A 84 -10.74 12.31 -19.64
N GLN A 85 -11.06 13.09 -20.66
CA GLN A 85 -11.43 14.50 -20.49
C GLN A 85 -12.67 14.68 -19.60
N GLN A 86 -13.67 13.79 -19.73
CA GLN A 86 -14.88 13.82 -18.90
C GLN A 86 -14.60 13.45 -17.44
N ILE A 87 -13.76 12.45 -17.19
CA ILE A 87 -13.40 11.95 -15.86
C ILE A 87 -12.38 12.88 -15.16
N GLY A 88 -11.55 13.58 -15.93
CA GLY A 88 -10.50 14.47 -15.40
C GLY A 88 -9.19 13.74 -15.08
N CYS A 89 -8.85 12.73 -15.88
CA CYS A 89 -7.54 12.06 -15.93
C CYS A 89 -7.03 11.99 -17.39
#